data_AF-A0A9X8XAD2-F1
#
_entry.id   AF-A0A9X8XAD2-F1
#
_cell.length_a   1.000
_cell.length_b   1.000
_cell.length_c   1.000
_cell.angle_alpha   90.00
_cell.angle_beta   90.00
_cell.angle_gamma   90.00
#
_symmetry.space_group_name_H-M   'P 1'
#
loop_
_entity.id
_entity.type
_entity.pdbx_description
1 polymer ?
#
loop_
_entity_poly.entity_id
_entity_poly.type
_entity_poly.pdbx_seq_one_letter_code
_entity_poly.pdbx_strand_id
1 'polypeptide(L)'
;MYTLFRYNWQVRDDWFKWCEQLSEEELLRKRVGGVGSILETLFHIVDVECSWINALQEKEDRAPQFKEYQSIPKVKALSDLYKREIEDFLQVWSANLEGKILKASWTDKTYTYGEVLRHVIVHEIHHIGQLSIWARELNLQPVSANLIGRGL
;
A
#
# COMPACT_ATOMS: atom_id res chain seq x y z
N MET A 1 1.87 15.07 6.50
CA MET A 1 1.48 13.65 6.41
C MET A 1 0.94 13.31 5.03
N TYR A 2 -0.03 14.07 4.51
CA TYR A 2 -0.59 13.89 3.17
C TYR A 2 0.45 13.78 2.02
N THR A 3 1.54 14.55 2.06
CA THR A 3 2.65 14.44 1.09
C THR A 3 3.21 13.02 0.99
N LEU A 4 3.33 12.28 2.10
CA LEU A 4 3.88 10.92 2.10
C LEU A 4 2.89 9.90 1.53
N PHE A 5 1.57 10.10 1.71
CA PHE A 5 0.55 9.32 1.00
C PHE A 5 0.62 9.54 -0.51
N ARG A 6 0.71 10.81 -0.95
CA ARG A 6 0.88 11.12 -2.39
C ARG A 6 2.16 10.52 -2.96
N TYR A 7 3.24 10.55 -2.20
CA TYR A 7 4.51 9.93 -2.58
C TYR A 7 4.35 8.42 -2.76
N ASN A 8 3.77 7.75 -1.77
CA ASN A 8 3.49 6.33 -1.80
C ASN A 8 2.64 5.96 -3.03
N TRP A 9 1.54 6.67 -3.27
CA TRP A 9 0.68 6.43 -4.43
C TRP A 9 1.41 6.62 -5.77
N GLN A 10 2.22 7.67 -5.93
CA GLN A 10 3.02 7.87 -7.14
C GLN A 10 4.02 6.74 -7.36
N VAL A 11 4.72 6.32 -6.31
CA VAL A 11 5.70 5.21 -6.39
C VAL A 11 4.99 3.89 -6.70
N ARG A 12 3.84 3.63 -6.09
CA ARG A 12 3.03 2.44 -6.36
C ARG A 12 2.56 2.38 -7.81
N ASP A 13 2.11 3.51 -8.37
CA ASP A 13 1.72 3.63 -9.79
C ASP A 13 2.93 3.39 -10.72
N ASP A 14 4.10 3.93 -10.38
CA ASP A 14 5.36 3.63 -11.10
C ASP A 14 5.70 2.13 -11.05
N TRP A 15 5.45 1.45 -9.91
CA TRP A 15 5.67 0.00 -9.77
C TRP A 15 4.64 -0.83 -10.54
N PHE A 16 3.36 -0.42 -10.59
CA PHE A 16 2.38 -1.08 -11.45
C PHE A 16 2.82 -1.04 -12.91
N LYS A 17 3.29 0.12 -13.39
CA LYS A 17 3.84 0.26 -14.73
C LYS A 17 5.10 -0.58 -14.93
N TRP A 18 6.01 -0.58 -13.96
CA TRP A 18 7.21 -1.43 -14.00
C TRP A 18 6.86 -2.92 -14.12
N CYS A 19 5.77 -3.37 -13.50
CA CYS A 19 5.32 -4.76 -13.57
C CYS A 19 4.78 -5.18 -14.94
N GLU A 20 4.40 -4.25 -15.82
CA GLU A 20 3.90 -4.57 -17.17
C GLU A 20 4.94 -5.29 -18.05
N GLN A 21 6.22 -5.19 -17.71
CA GLN A 21 7.30 -5.90 -18.42
C GLN A 21 7.46 -7.37 -18.00
N LEU A 22 6.79 -7.81 -16.93
CA LEU A 22 6.93 -9.15 -16.38
C LEU A 22 5.81 -10.08 -16.87
N SER A 23 6.13 -11.37 -17.00
CA SER A 23 5.10 -12.40 -17.19
C SER A 23 4.30 -12.60 -15.90
N GLU A 24 3.09 -13.14 -16.05
CA GLU A 24 2.26 -13.54 -14.90
C GLU A 24 2.99 -14.54 -13.98
N GLU A 25 3.75 -15.47 -14.57
CA GLU A 25 4.59 -16.40 -13.83
C GLU A 25 5.62 -15.68 -12.95
N GLU A 26 6.35 -14.69 -13.49
CA GLU A 26 7.35 -13.94 -12.71
C GLU A 26 6.74 -13.03 -11.64
N LEU A 27 5.53 -12.53 -11.88
CA LEU A 27 4.75 -11.74 -10.92
C LEU A 27 4.29 -12.57 -9.71
N LEU A 28 3.90 -13.82 -9.95
CA LEU A 28 3.43 -14.77 -8.93
C LEU A 28 4.54 -15.63 -8.33
N ARG A 29 5.73 -15.66 -8.95
CA ARG A 29 6.87 -16.46 -8.53
C ARG A 29 7.21 -16.18 -7.06
N LYS A 30 7.35 -17.27 -6.29
CA LYS A 30 7.74 -17.17 -4.89
C LYS A 30 9.21 -16.76 -4.75
N ARG A 31 9.45 -15.78 -3.89
CA ARG A 31 10.75 -15.19 -3.58
C ARG A 31 10.96 -15.17 -2.08
N VAL A 32 12.22 -15.07 -1.66
CA VAL A 32 12.57 -14.92 -0.24
C VAL A 32 12.31 -13.49 0.20
N GLY A 33 11.66 -13.33 1.35
CA GLY A 33 11.37 -12.02 1.97
C GLY A 33 9.92 -11.55 1.75
N GLY A 34 9.50 -10.59 2.57
CA GLY A 34 8.18 -9.96 2.45
C GLY A 34 7.02 -10.96 2.49
N VAL A 35 6.01 -10.68 1.66
CA VAL A 35 4.78 -11.48 1.54
C VAL A 35 4.95 -12.67 0.57
N GLY A 36 6.08 -12.71 -0.15
CA GLY A 36 6.52 -13.89 -0.91
C GLY A 36 6.41 -13.78 -2.44
N SER A 37 5.70 -12.81 -3.02
CA SER A 37 5.78 -12.53 -4.47
C SER A 37 5.56 -11.05 -4.78
N ILE A 38 5.90 -10.61 -6.00
CA ILE A 38 5.77 -9.20 -6.42
C ILE A 38 4.30 -8.77 -6.40
N LEU A 39 3.43 -9.55 -7.04
CA LEU A 39 2.01 -9.21 -7.16
C LEU A 39 1.29 -9.26 -5.81
N GLU A 40 1.58 -10.28 -5.00
CA GLU A 40 1.00 -10.43 -3.66
C GLU A 40 1.46 -9.31 -2.72
N THR A 41 2.69 -8.80 -2.90
CA THR A 41 3.19 -7.64 -2.15
C THR A 41 2.43 -6.36 -2.50
N LEU A 42 2.19 -6.10 -3.80
CA LEU A 42 1.38 -4.95 -4.23
C LEU A 42 -0.06 -5.05 -3.74
N PHE A 43 -0.65 -6.24 -3.81
CA PHE A 43 -1.98 -6.50 -3.26
C PHE A 43 -2.02 -6.25 -1.75
N HIS A 44 -1.05 -6.78 -1.00
CA HIS A 44 -0.96 -6.62 0.44
C HIS A 44 -0.84 -5.16 0.89
N ILE A 45 -0.06 -4.35 0.17
CA ILE A 45 0.05 -2.90 0.43
C ILE A 45 -1.33 -2.24 0.31
N VAL A 46 -2.04 -2.50 -0.79
CA VAL A 46 -3.36 -1.90 -1.08
C VAL A 46 -4.40 -2.32 -0.05
N ASP A 47 -4.39 -3.60 0.32
CA ASP A 47 -5.30 -4.19 1.32
C ASP A 47 -5.08 -3.56 2.71
N VAL A 48 -3.85 -3.60 3.22
CA VAL A 48 -3.52 -3.08 4.56
C VAL A 48 -3.78 -1.58 4.68
N GLU A 49 -3.45 -0.79 3.65
CA GLU A 49 -3.77 0.64 3.64
C GLU A 49 -5.28 0.86 3.80
N CYS A 50 -6.10 0.17 2.99
CA CYS A 50 -7.55 0.32 3.01
C CYS A 50 -8.17 -0.15 4.33
N SER A 51 -7.78 -1.32 4.85
CA SER A 51 -8.32 -1.85 6.10
C SER A 51 -8.07 -0.91 7.27
N TRP A 52 -6.84 -0.40 7.43
CA TRP A 52 -6.54 0.57 8.49
C TRP A 52 -7.33 1.86 8.35
N ILE A 53 -7.41 2.42 7.14
CA ILE A 53 -8.14 3.67 6.89
C ILE A 53 -9.66 3.48 7.08
N ASN A 54 -10.21 2.32 6.76
CA ASN A 54 -11.62 1.99 7.04
C ASN A 54 -11.88 1.87 8.55
N ALA A 55 -10.97 1.27 9.32
CA ALA A 55 -11.09 1.22 10.77
C ALA A 55 -11.06 2.63 11.41
N LEU A 56 -10.23 3.56 10.89
CA LEU A 56 -10.26 4.97 11.32
C LEU A 56 -11.58 5.68 10.99
N GLN A 57 -12.29 5.21 9.97
CA GLN A 57 -13.61 5.71 9.58
C GLN A 57 -14.78 4.93 10.21
N GLU A 58 -14.49 3.98 11.09
CA GLU A 58 -15.50 3.10 11.72
C GLU A 58 -16.34 2.33 10.69
N LYS A 59 -15.74 2.04 9.51
CA LYS A 59 -16.33 1.22 8.44
C LYS A 59 -15.96 -0.25 8.64
N GLU A 60 -16.81 -1.15 8.16
CA GLU A 60 -16.50 -2.58 8.10
C GLU A 60 -15.32 -2.85 7.16
N ASP A 61 -14.50 -3.82 7.53
CA ASP A 61 -13.39 -4.28 6.71
C ASP A 61 -13.90 -5.18 5.58
N ARG A 62 -13.43 -4.93 4.35
CA ARG A 62 -13.86 -5.67 3.15
C ARG A 62 -13.10 -6.99 2.99
N ALA A 63 -11.90 -7.10 3.57
CA ALA A 63 -11.05 -8.29 3.56
C ALA A 63 -10.98 -9.02 2.19
N PRO A 64 -10.61 -8.32 1.09
CA PRO A 64 -10.48 -8.92 -0.23
C PRO A 64 -9.53 -10.13 -0.21
N GLN A 65 -9.80 -11.13 -1.04
CA GLN A 65 -8.99 -12.35 -1.09
C GLN A 65 -8.02 -12.29 -2.27
N PHE A 66 -6.71 -12.41 -2.02
CA PHE A 66 -5.68 -12.31 -3.08
C PHE A 66 -5.93 -13.21 -4.30
N LYS A 67 -6.52 -14.41 -4.08
CA LYS A 67 -6.91 -15.35 -5.14
C LYS A 67 -7.81 -14.73 -6.23
N GLU A 68 -8.55 -13.68 -5.91
CA GLU A 68 -9.44 -12.98 -6.84
C GLU A 68 -8.71 -11.92 -7.68
N TYR A 69 -7.52 -11.50 -7.24
CA TYR A 69 -6.73 -10.37 -7.75
C TYR A 69 -5.36 -10.78 -8.31
N GLN A 70 -5.23 -11.98 -8.89
CA GLN A 70 -3.97 -12.50 -9.43
C GLN A 70 -3.57 -11.90 -10.79
N SER A 71 -3.82 -10.61 -11.03
CA SER A 71 -3.24 -9.89 -12.17
C SER A 71 -3.04 -8.40 -11.87
N ILE A 72 -2.04 -7.79 -12.53
CA ILE A 72 -1.74 -6.35 -12.36
C ILE A 72 -2.97 -5.45 -12.61
N PRO A 73 -3.75 -5.63 -13.69
CA PRO A 73 -4.95 -4.81 -13.91
C PRO A 73 -5.96 -4.91 -12.76
N LYS A 74 -6.13 -6.09 -12.15
CA LYS A 74 -7.06 -6.28 -11.03
C LYS A 74 -6.56 -5.60 -9.76
N VAL A 75 -5.29 -5.77 -9.40
CA VAL A 75 -4.71 -5.12 -8.21
C VAL A 75 -4.69 -3.60 -8.40
N LYS A 76 -4.37 -3.12 -9.60
CA LYS A 76 -4.41 -1.69 -9.91
C LYS A 76 -5.84 -1.12 -9.81
N ALA A 77 -6.83 -1.81 -10.38
CA ALA A 77 -8.23 -1.38 -10.26
C ALA A 77 -8.68 -1.30 -8.80
N LEU A 78 -8.25 -2.24 -7.95
CA LEU A 78 -8.49 -2.21 -6.51
C LEU A 78 -7.81 -1.00 -5.86
N SER A 79 -6.54 -0.75 -6.20
CA SER A 79 -5.78 0.41 -5.70
C SER A 79 -6.45 1.73 -6.08
N ASP A 80 -6.90 1.88 -7.33
CA ASP A 80 -7.54 3.10 -7.82
C ASP A 80 -8.94 3.31 -7.18
N LEU A 81 -9.65 2.22 -6.85
CA LEU A 81 -10.89 2.28 -6.09
C LEU A 81 -10.63 2.79 -4.67
N TYR A 82 -9.73 2.14 -3.93
CA TYR A 82 -9.47 2.46 -2.53
C TYR A 82 -8.81 3.82 -2.35
N LYS A 83 -7.89 4.20 -3.25
CA LYS A 83 -7.25 5.54 -3.23
C LYS A 83 -8.28 6.67 -3.21
N ARG A 84 -9.36 6.57 -3.99
CA ARG A 84 -10.43 7.58 -4.00
C ARG A 84 -11.11 7.71 -2.63
N GLU A 85 -11.44 6.57 -2.02
CA GLU A 85 -12.08 6.54 -0.70
C GLU A 85 -11.16 7.04 0.42
N ILE A 86 -9.86 6.72 0.33
CA ILE A 86 -8.84 7.16 1.30
C ILE A 86 -8.57 8.66 1.15
N GLU A 87 -8.52 9.17 -0.08
CA GLU A 87 -8.26 10.58 -0.34
C GLU A 87 -9.30 11.49 0.32
N ASP A 88 -10.59 11.13 0.26
CA ASP A 88 -11.67 11.85 0.95
C ASP A 88 -11.41 11.92 2.48
N PHE A 89 -10.98 10.82 3.09
CA PHE A 89 -10.63 10.78 4.52
C PHE A 89 -9.42 11.65 4.85
N LEU A 90 -8.37 11.62 4.02
CA LEU A 90 -7.17 12.42 4.25
C LEU A 90 -7.41 13.92 4.08
N GLN A 91 -8.37 14.34 3.25
CA GLN A 91 -8.75 15.74 3.09
C GLN A 91 -9.43 16.33 4.33
N VAL A 92 -10.19 15.53 5.07
CA VAL A 92 -10.85 15.94 6.32
C VAL A 92 -9.99 15.72 7.56
N TRP A 93 -8.78 15.16 7.39
CA TRP A 93 -7.86 14.94 8.49
C TRP A 93 -7.44 16.24 9.15
N SER A 94 -7.45 16.27 10.49
CA SER A 94 -6.97 17.41 11.28
C SER A 94 -6.15 16.93 12.48
N ALA A 95 -5.30 17.81 13.01
CA ALA A 95 -4.46 17.50 14.18
C ALA A 95 -5.27 17.05 15.41
N ASN A 96 -6.55 17.45 15.49
CA ASN A 96 -7.46 17.04 16.57
C ASN A 96 -7.78 15.54 16.55
N LEU A 97 -7.64 14.88 15.39
CA LEU A 97 -7.88 13.45 15.27
C LEU A 97 -6.68 12.61 15.72
N GLU A 98 -5.46 13.17 15.75
CA GLU A 98 -4.22 12.43 16.03
C GLU A 98 -4.31 11.58 17.32
N GLY A 99 -4.91 12.14 18.37
CA GLY A 99 -5.05 11.48 19.68
C GLY A 99 -6.30 10.62 19.86
N LYS A 100 -7.21 10.54 18.86
CA LYS A 100 -8.40 9.68 18.96
C LYS A 100 -7.94 8.22 19.06
N ILE A 101 -8.57 7.47 19.97
CA ILE A 101 -8.26 6.06 20.18
C ILE A 101 -9.04 5.22 19.16
N LEU A 102 -8.31 4.37 18.45
CA LEU A 102 -8.84 3.30 17.61
C LEU A 102 -8.83 1.98 18.38
N LYS A 103 -9.94 1.25 18.28
CA LYS A 103 -10.02 -0.17 18.60
C LYS A 103 -10.51 -0.92 17.36
N ALA A 104 -9.58 -1.48 16.60
CA ALA A 104 -9.91 -2.23 15.38
C ALA A 104 -10.52 -3.60 15.73
N SER A 105 -11.41 -4.12 14.89
CA SER A 105 -12.17 -5.35 15.18
C SER A 105 -11.32 -6.62 15.23
N TRP A 106 -10.15 -6.61 14.59
CA TRP A 106 -9.24 -7.75 14.48
C TRP A 106 -8.11 -7.78 15.54
N THR A 107 -8.14 -6.88 16.53
CA THR A 107 -7.09 -6.83 17.56
C THR A 107 -7.61 -6.32 18.91
N ASP A 108 -7.12 -6.90 20.00
CA ASP A 108 -7.45 -6.45 21.37
C ASP A 108 -6.65 -5.20 21.79
N LYS A 109 -5.68 -4.79 20.99
CA LYS A 109 -4.86 -3.60 21.25
C LYS A 109 -5.60 -2.33 20.82
N THR A 110 -5.23 -1.23 21.46
CA THR A 110 -5.67 0.11 21.05
C THR A 110 -4.50 0.88 20.47
N TYR A 111 -4.80 1.72 19.50
CA TYR A 111 -3.82 2.58 18.82
C TYR A 111 -4.36 3.99 18.74
N THR A 112 -3.49 4.97 18.57
CA THR A 112 -3.94 6.33 18.22
C THR A 112 -4.16 6.44 16.71
N TYR A 113 -5.10 7.27 16.28
CA TYR A 113 -5.31 7.48 14.84
C TYR A 113 -4.03 7.98 14.15
N GLY A 114 -3.27 8.86 14.81
CA GLY A 114 -2.00 9.35 14.30
C GLY A 114 -0.94 8.25 14.15
N GLU A 115 -0.88 7.31 15.07
CA GLU A 115 0.01 6.15 14.98
C GLU A 115 -0.34 5.28 13.78
N VAL A 116 -1.63 5.00 13.57
CA VAL A 116 -2.12 4.20 12.43
C VAL A 116 -1.74 4.83 11.10
N LEU A 117 -1.94 6.14 10.91
CA LEU A 117 -1.57 6.78 9.65
C LEU A 117 -0.07 6.71 9.38
N ARG A 118 0.77 6.88 10.41
CA ARG A 118 2.22 6.74 10.26
C ARG A 118 2.61 5.30 9.97
N HIS A 119 1.94 4.33 10.60
CA HIS A 119 2.14 2.90 10.34
C HIS A 119 1.86 2.57 8.87
N VAL A 120 0.72 3.01 8.34
CA VAL A 120 0.35 2.80 6.92
C VAL A 120 1.41 3.38 5.98
N ILE A 121 1.91 4.59 6.25
CA ILE A 121 2.96 5.21 5.44
C ILE A 121 4.23 4.36 5.41
N VAL A 122 4.75 3.97 6.58
CA VAL A 122 6.03 3.24 6.67
C VAL A 122 5.89 1.78 6.23
N HIS A 123 4.71 1.18 6.35
CA HIS A 123 4.39 -0.17 5.89
C HIS A 123 4.56 -0.29 4.38
N GLU A 124 4.00 0.64 3.61
CA GLU A 124 4.18 0.63 2.16
C GLU A 124 5.63 0.89 1.76
N ILE A 125 6.30 1.89 2.36
CA ILE A 125 7.72 2.18 2.08
C ILE A 125 8.59 0.93 2.32
N HIS A 126 8.31 0.20 3.41
CA HIS A 126 9.00 -1.04 3.74
C HIS A 126 8.84 -2.11 2.64
N HIS A 127 7.61 -2.36 2.19
CA HIS A 127 7.34 -3.37 1.17
C HIS A 127 7.82 -2.97 -0.23
N ILE A 128 7.71 -1.69 -0.59
CA ILE A 128 8.30 -1.14 -1.82
C ILE A 128 9.84 -1.32 -1.82
N GLY A 129 10.48 -1.18 -0.66
CA GLY A 129 11.90 -1.48 -0.52
C GLY A 129 12.25 -2.93 -0.87
N GLN A 130 11.40 -3.89 -0.52
CA GLN A 130 11.57 -5.31 -0.87
C GLN A 130 11.47 -5.53 -2.38
N LEU A 131 10.50 -4.88 -3.05
CA LEU A 131 10.38 -4.93 -4.51
C LEU A 131 11.64 -4.45 -5.22
N SER A 132 12.31 -3.42 -4.67
CA SER A 132 13.55 -2.90 -5.24
C SER A 132 14.69 -3.94 -5.29
N ILE A 133 14.75 -4.84 -4.30
CA ILE A 133 15.73 -5.94 -4.26
C ILE A 133 15.39 -6.98 -5.32
N TRP A 134 14.13 -7.42 -5.40
CA TRP A 134 13.70 -8.39 -6.41
C TRP A 134 13.83 -7.88 -7.84
N ALA A 135 13.62 -6.58 -8.07
CA ALA A 135 13.91 -5.97 -9.36
C ALA A 135 15.39 -6.15 -9.76
N ARG A 136 16.32 -5.98 -8.80
CA ARG A 136 17.75 -6.21 -9.04
C ARG A 136 18.09 -7.67 -9.28
N GLU A 137 17.45 -8.60 -8.57
CA GLU A 137 17.60 -10.04 -8.81
C GLU A 137 17.16 -10.44 -10.23
N LEU A 138 16.18 -9.72 -10.79
CA LEU A 138 15.74 -9.86 -12.17
C LEU A 138 16.63 -9.13 -13.19
N ASN A 139 17.74 -8.53 -12.75
CA ASN A 139 18.61 -7.67 -13.57
C ASN A 139 17.88 -6.47 -14.19
N LEU A 140 16.83 -5.99 -13.54
CA LEU A 140 16.05 -4.82 -13.97
C LEU A 140 16.38 -3.61 -13.09
N GLN A 141 16.21 -2.42 -13.65
CA GLN A 141 16.30 -1.17 -12.87
C GLN A 141 15.04 -1.01 -12.02
N PRO A 142 15.14 -0.82 -10.70
CA PRO A 142 13.99 -0.56 -9.84
C PRO A 142 13.45 0.84 -10.06
N VAL A 143 12.18 1.04 -9.68
CA VAL A 143 11.58 2.37 -9.56
C VAL A 143 12.35 3.18 -8.51
N SER A 144 12.57 4.47 -8.77
CA SER A 144 13.23 5.38 -7.83
C SER A 144 12.40 5.56 -6.55
N ALA A 145 13.02 5.39 -5.39
CA ALA A 145 12.40 5.67 -4.09
C ALA A 145 12.64 7.11 -3.60
N ASN A 146 13.12 8.01 -4.47
CA ASN A 146 13.37 9.39 -4.06
C ASN A 146 12.04 10.12 -3.83
N LEU A 147 11.90 10.72 -2.65
CA LEU A 147 10.83 11.69 -2.38
C LEU A 147 11.11 13.03 -3.09
N ILE A 148 12.37 13.45 -3.11
CA ILE A 148 12.80 14.71 -3.73
C ILE A 148 12.68 14.62 -5.25
N GLY A 149 12.16 15.68 -5.87
CA GLY A 149 12.03 15.80 -7.33
C GLY A 149 10.76 15.18 -7.92
N ARG A 150 9.78 14.80 -7.08
CA ARG A 150 8.50 14.21 -7.51
C ARG A 150 7.35 15.21 -7.70
N GLY A 151 7.57 16.50 -7.45
CA GLY A 151 6.55 17.55 -7.61
C GLY A 151 5.41 17.46 -6.59
N LEU A 152 5.72 17.05 -5.35
CA LEU A 152 4.79 16.87 -4.24
C LEU A 152 5.00 17.88 -3.11
#